data_AF-A0A835PD98-F1
#
_entry.id   AF-A0A835PD98-F1
#
_cell.length_a   1.000
_cell.length_b   1.000
_cell.length_c   1.000
_cell.angle_alpha   90.00
_cell.angle_beta   90.00
_cell.angle_gamma   90.00
#
_symmetry.space_group_name_H-M   'P 1'
#
loop_
_entity.id
_entity.type
_entity.pdbx_description
1 polymer ?
#
loop_
_entity_poly.entity_id
_entity_poly.type
_entity_poly.pdbx_seq_one_letter_code
_entity_poly.pdbx_strand_id
1 'polypeptide(L)'
;MMSFEDLQKHLRTDKIKLLTSKSILGTTDFKYRDFIVDLKEIPGDKNIQKTRWATKLSATQVEEFLEEYKGAQYEIETHMRSYVCKLAENPHPVASSISGRIMIEFGMVTALTAAAATVVTGFMASAAFAVTSFLYASMVYVVWPIGRPFLKLMLGIITNISEGIWEFIVGLFGYGGFFSRLYEMYTVSWVSASLEIIKAVVVGIHLYGLSNAFHSL
;
A
#
# COMPACT_ATOMS: atom_id res chain seq x y z
N MET A 1 39.69 -11.21 14.96
CA MET A 1 39.80 -12.65 14.61
C MET A 1 41.25 -13.02 14.83
N MET A 2 41.54 -14.11 15.54
CA MET A 2 42.90 -14.47 15.99
C MET A 2 43.56 -15.41 14.97
N SER A 3 44.82 -15.18 14.61
CA SER A 3 45.55 -16.06 13.68
C SER A 3 46.02 -17.35 14.37
N PHE A 4 46.40 -18.35 13.59
CA PHE A 4 46.92 -19.62 14.10
C PHE A 4 48.25 -19.45 14.85
N GLU A 5 49.14 -18.59 14.35
CA GLU A 5 50.45 -18.30 14.95
C GLU A 5 50.30 -17.62 16.31
N ASP A 6 49.37 -16.66 16.40
CA ASP A 6 49.03 -16.01 17.66
C ASP A 6 48.46 -17.03 18.64
N LEU A 7 47.59 -17.93 18.17
CA LEU A 7 46.99 -18.98 19.00
C LEU A 7 48.05 -19.97 19.52
N GLN A 8 49.00 -20.39 18.68
CA GLN A 8 50.09 -21.27 19.11
C GLN A 8 51.02 -20.58 20.12
N LYS A 9 51.25 -19.26 19.98
CA LYS A 9 51.98 -18.48 20.99
C LYS A 9 51.27 -18.46 22.35
N HIS A 10 49.95 -18.32 22.36
CA HIS A 10 49.16 -18.35 23.61
C HIS A 10 49.09 -19.75 24.21
N LEU A 11 49.09 -20.79 23.38
CA LEU A 11 49.21 -22.18 23.79
C LEU A 11 50.54 -22.45 24.51
N ARG A 12 51.67 -22.08 23.89
CA ARG A 12 53.02 -22.25 24.48
C ARG A 12 53.23 -21.47 25.78
N THR A 13 52.47 -20.40 25.99
CA THR A 13 52.53 -19.58 27.22
C THR A 13 51.52 -20.05 28.28
N ASP A 14 50.81 -21.18 28.06
CA ASP A 14 49.74 -21.70 28.92
C ASP A 14 48.71 -20.62 29.32
N LYS A 15 48.38 -19.74 28.37
CA LYS A 15 47.39 -18.65 28.57
C LYS A 15 45.99 -19.03 28.13
N ILE A 16 45.79 -20.23 27.59
CA ILE A 16 44.47 -20.71 27.16
C ILE A 16 43.74 -21.32 28.35
N LYS A 17 42.58 -20.78 28.69
CA LYS A 17 41.72 -21.26 29.78
C LYS A 17 40.76 -22.33 29.30
N LEU A 18 40.13 -22.12 28.15
CA LEU A 18 39.11 -23.02 27.61
C LEU A 18 39.15 -23.01 26.08
N LEU A 19 39.04 -24.20 25.51
CA LEU A 19 38.80 -24.36 24.08
C LEU A 19 37.39 -24.89 23.87
N THR A 20 36.58 -24.15 23.11
CA THR A 20 35.24 -24.58 22.70
C THR A 20 35.21 -24.81 21.21
N SER A 21 34.94 -26.03 20.77
CA SER A 21 34.79 -26.35 19.36
C SER A 21 33.31 -26.38 18.96
N LYS A 22 32.99 -25.87 17.77
CA LYS A 22 31.65 -25.97 17.19
C LYS A 22 31.67 -26.99 16.06
N SER A 23 31.08 -28.15 16.30
CA SER A 23 30.89 -29.18 15.29
C SER A 23 29.62 -28.89 14.48
N ILE A 24 29.78 -28.61 13.19
CA ILE A 24 28.65 -28.54 12.25
C ILE A 24 28.49 -29.94 11.66
N LEU A 25 27.60 -30.73 12.26
CA LEU A 25 27.24 -32.04 11.74
C LEU A 25 26.37 -31.85 10.48
N GLY A 26 26.92 -32.10 9.29
CA GLY A 26 26.12 -32.10 8.06
C GLY A 26 26.84 -31.85 6.73
N THR A 27 28.10 -31.41 6.74
CA THR A 27 28.89 -31.28 5.50
C THR A 27 30.24 -31.92 5.67
N THR A 28 30.45 -33.02 4.96
CA THR A 28 31.70 -33.80 4.81
C THR A 28 32.82 -33.02 4.11
N ASP A 29 32.85 -31.69 4.23
CA ASP A 29 33.84 -30.82 3.62
C ASP A 29 34.70 -30.20 4.72
N PHE A 30 35.61 -31.01 5.26
CA PHE A 30 36.52 -30.69 6.35
C PHE A 30 37.63 -29.71 5.91
N LYS A 31 37.28 -28.53 5.39
CA LYS A 31 38.31 -27.55 5.06
C LYS A 31 38.65 -26.64 6.24
N TYR A 32 37.67 -26.29 7.07
CA TYR A 32 37.86 -25.42 8.24
C TYR A 32 36.93 -25.79 9.40
N ARG A 33 37.42 -25.72 10.64
CA ARG A 33 36.65 -25.88 11.88
C ARG A 33 36.71 -24.58 12.69
N ASP A 34 35.55 -24.14 13.17
CA ASP A 34 35.41 -22.94 13.98
C ASP A 34 35.69 -23.27 15.45
N PHE A 35 36.63 -22.55 16.07
CA PHE A 35 36.95 -22.63 17.49
C PHE A 35 36.72 -21.28 18.17
N ILE A 36 36.27 -21.36 19.41
CA ILE A 36 36.21 -20.24 20.34
C ILE A 36 37.21 -20.53 21.44
N VAL A 37 38.17 -19.62 21.60
CA VAL A 37 39.27 -19.70 22.57
C VAL A 37 39.03 -18.67 23.65
N ASP A 38 38.95 -19.13 24.90
CA ASP A 38 38.94 -18.25 26.06
C ASP A 38 40.33 -18.23 26.70
N LEU A 39 40.92 -17.04 26.79
CA LEU A 39 42.21 -16.79 27.43
C LEU A 39 42.04 -16.57 28.94
N LYS A 40 43.06 -16.92 29.72
CA LYS A 40 43.13 -16.65 31.17
C LYS A 40 43.12 -15.12 31.38
N GLU A 41 42.30 -14.65 32.33
CA GLU A 41 42.19 -13.22 32.65
C GLU A 41 43.54 -12.65 33.14
N ILE A 42 43.92 -11.51 32.59
CA ILE A 42 45.10 -10.76 33.04
C ILE A 42 44.65 -9.84 34.19
N PRO A 43 45.24 -9.91 35.39
CA PRO A 43 44.82 -9.10 36.52
C PRO A 43 45.00 -7.61 36.21
N GLY A 44 43.88 -6.88 36.12
CA GLY A 44 43.86 -5.43 35.85
C GLY A 44 43.03 -4.99 34.65
N ASP A 45 42.59 -5.90 33.76
CA ASP A 45 41.84 -5.54 32.54
C ASP A 45 40.51 -6.33 32.49
N LYS A 46 39.39 -5.68 32.83
CA LYS A 46 38.04 -6.30 32.97
C LYS A 46 37.24 -6.36 31.66
N ASN A 47 37.88 -6.37 30.50
CA ASN A 47 37.17 -6.39 29.22
C ASN A 47 36.99 -7.82 28.70
N ILE A 48 35.75 -8.31 28.76
CA ILE A 48 35.32 -9.64 28.29
C ILE A 48 35.59 -9.83 26.79
N GLN A 49 35.64 -8.74 26.01
CA GLN A 49 35.95 -8.80 24.57
C GLN A 49 37.43 -9.08 24.27
N LYS A 50 38.34 -8.86 25.24
CA LYS A 50 39.78 -9.16 25.06
C LYS A 50 40.15 -10.59 25.44
N THR A 51 39.30 -11.30 26.19
CA THR A 51 39.58 -12.64 26.69
C THR A 51 38.97 -13.75 25.83
N ARG A 52 37.98 -13.45 24.99
CA ARG A 52 37.30 -14.43 24.14
C ARG A 52 37.54 -14.16 22.65
N TRP A 53 38.16 -15.11 21.96
CA TRP A 53 38.53 -14.99 20.55
C TRP A 53 37.92 -16.10 19.71
N ALA A 54 37.43 -15.76 18.52
CA ALA A 54 37.04 -16.74 17.51
C ALA A 54 38.17 -16.92 16.49
N THR A 55 38.47 -18.18 16.18
CA THR A 55 39.45 -18.58 15.17
C THR A 55 38.89 -19.66 14.26
N LYS A 56 39.37 -19.69 13.02
CA LYS A 56 39.03 -20.71 12.03
C LYS A 56 40.31 -21.41 11.65
N LEU A 57 40.38 -22.71 11.93
CA LEU A 57 41.57 -23.52 11.69
C LEU A 57 41.30 -24.52 10.58
N SER A 58 42.27 -24.74 9.69
CA SER A 58 42.16 -25.78 8.67
C SER A 58 42.29 -27.18 9.30
N ALA A 59 41.81 -28.23 8.64
CA ALA A 59 41.86 -29.58 9.18
C ALA A 59 43.27 -30.03 9.64
N THR A 60 44.32 -29.66 8.88
CA THR A 60 45.71 -29.98 9.23
C THR A 60 46.21 -29.18 10.44
N GLN A 61 45.83 -27.91 10.56
CA GLN A 61 46.19 -27.05 11.70
C GLN A 61 45.47 -27.48 12.99
N VAL A 62 44.27 -28.04 12.85
CA VAL A 62 43.48 -28.56 13.99
C VAL A 62 44.12 -29.80 14.58
N GLU A 63 44.61 -30.72 13.74
CA GLU A 63 45.27 -31.94 14.18
C GLU A 63 46.54 -31.61 14.97
N GLU A 64 47.41 -30.76 14.41
CA GLU A 64 48.63 -30.27 15.09
C GLU A 64 48.30 -29.57 16.43
N PHE A 65 47.27 -28.73 16.45
CA PHE A 65 46.88 -27.99 17.64
C PHE A 65 46.26 -28.86 18.73
N LEU A 66 45.42 -29.84 18.37
CA LEU A 66 44.80 -30.75 19.33
C LEU A 66 45.79 -31.74 19.91
N GLU A 67 46.84 -32.11 19.17
CA GLU A 67 47.96 -32.90 19.70
C GLU A 67 48.79 -32.11 20.74
N GLU A 68 49.05 -30.82 20.49
CA GLU A 68 49.83 -29.96 21.38
C GLU A 68 49.00 -29.50 22.61
N TYR A 69 47.67 -29.34 22.48
CA TYR A 69 46.80 -28.85 23.56
C TYR A 69 46.22 -29.94 24.46
N LYS A 70 46.72 -30.01 25.71
CA LYS A 70 46.24 -30.94 26.75
C LYS A 70 45.23 -30.33 27.75
N GLY A 71 44.68 -29.15 27.45
CA GLY A 71 43.78 -28.43 28.35
C GLY A 71 42.30 -28.84 28.24
N ALA A 72 41.42 -28.12 28.95
CA ALA A 72 39.99 -28.39 28.96
C ALA A 72 39.34 -28.07 27.59
N GLN A 73 38.70 -29.07 27.00
CA GLN A 73 38.00 -28.97 25.72
C GLN A 73 36.50 -29.19 25.92
N TYR A 74 35.67 -28.30 25.35
CA TYR A 74 34.21 -28.47 25.28
C TYR A 74 33.77 -28.51 23.82
N GLU A 75 32.99 -29.52 23.46
CA GLU A 75 32.31 -29.58 22.17
C GLU A 75 30.85 -29.16 22.36
N ILE A 76 30.41 -28.15 21.62
CA ILE A 76 28.99 -27.77 21.62
C ILE A 76 28.28 -28.70 20.64
N GLU A 77 27.66 -29.76 21.17
CA GLU A 77 26.69 -30.55 20.41
C GLU A 77 25.49 -29.67 20.06
N THR A 78 25.25 -29.44 18.77
CA THR A 78 24.06 -28.71 18.29
C THR A 78 22.87 -29.66 18.23
N HIS A 79 22.46 -30.23 19.38
CA HIS A 79 21.21 -30.97 19.49
C HIS A 79 20.07 -30.02 19.92
N MET A 80 19.49 -29.28 18.96
CA MET A 80 18.14 -28.73 19.13
C MET A 80 17.12 -29.89 19.06
N ARG A 81 16.92 -30.61 20.16
CA ARG A 81 15.64 -31.30 20.41
C ARG A 81 14.84 -30.42 21.36
N SER A 82 13.78 -29.80 20.85
CA SER A 82 12.75 -29.21 21.69
C SER A 82 12.13 -30.32 22.53
N TYR A 83 12.55 -30.42 23.79
CA TYR A 83 11.79 -31.16 24.80
C TYR A 83 10.49 -30.39 25.04
N VAL A 84 9.47 -30.64 24.20
CA VAL A 84 8.09 -30.36 24.58
C VAL A 84 7.79 -31.36 25.68
N CYS A 85 7.93 -30.90 26.93
CA CYS A 85 7.51 -31.63 28.10
C CYS A 85 6.07 -32.12 27.84
N LYS A 86 5.85 -33.44 27.82
CA LYS A 86 4.48 -33.97 27.84
C LYS A 86 3.80 -33.33 29.06
N LEU A 87 2.64 -32.73 28.83
CA LEU A 87 1.84 -32.07 29.87
C LEU A 87 1.79 -32.99 31.10
N ALA A 88 2.44 -32.59 32.19
CA ALA A 88 2.36 -33.36 33.43
C ALA A 88 0.89 -33.42 33.82
N GLU A 89 0.35 -34.63 33.99
CA GLU A 89 -1.06 -34.90 34.22
C GLU A 89 -1.59 -34.28 35.54
N ASN A 90 -0.70 -33.71 36.35
CA ASN A 90 -1.03 -32.76 37.41
C ASN A 90 0.06 -31.68 37.55
N PRO A 91 -0.25 -30.39 37.36
CA PRO A 91 0.69 -29.31 37.64
C PRO A 91 0.93 -29.20 39.15
N HIS A 92 2.16 -28.85 39.54
CA HIS A 92 2.52 -28.63 40.94
C HIS A 92 1.53 -27.63 41.59
N PRO A 93 0.94 -27.93 42.77
CA PRO A 93 -0.21 -27.18 43.33
C PRO A 93 0.08 -25.69 43.51
N VAL A 94 1.34 -25.36 43.82
CA VAL A 94 1.80 -23.95 43.95
C VAL A 94 1.71 -23.21 42.62
N ALA A 95 2.09 -23.83 41.50
CA ALA A 95 2.03 -23.20 40.18
C ALA A 95 0.59 -22.99 39.70
N SER A 96 -0.31 -23.94 40.00
CA SER A 96 -1.74 -23.82 39.67
C SER A 96 -2.44 -22.73 40.50
N SER A 97 -2.12 -22.60 41.79
CA SER A 97 -2.69 -21.56 42.64
C SER A 97 -2.28 -20.14 42.22
N ILE A 98 -1.03 -19.96 41.77
CA ILE A 98 -0.52 -18.66 41.31
C ILE A 98 -1.12 -18.30 39.94
N SER A 99 -1.13 -19.23 38.97
CA SER A 99 -1.69 -18.93 37.65
C SER A 99 -3.21 -18.73 37.69
N GLY A 100 -3.91 -19.48 38.54
CA GLY A 100 -5.35 -19.33 38.74
C GLY A 100 -5.74 -17.95 39.29
N ARG A 101 -5.01 -17.45 40.29
CA ARG A 101 -5.25 -16.11 40.85
C ARG A 101 -5.00 -15.01 39.82
N ILE A 102 -3.87 -15.10 39.09
CA ILE A 102 -3.55 -14.15 38.02
C ILE A 102 -4.63 -14.18 36.93
N MET A 103 -5.12 -15.36 36.54
CA MET A 103 -6.16 -15.49 35.52
C MET A 103 -7.48 -14.86 35.94
N ILE A 104 -7.89 -15.03 37.21
CA ILE A 104 -9.13 -14.42 37.74
C ILE A 104 -8.98 -12.89 37.85
N GLU A 105 -7.85 -12.40 38.37
CA GLU A 105 -7.59 -10.96 38.48
C GLU A 105 -7.56 -10.28 37.11
N PHE A 106 -6.90 -10.91 36.13
CA PHE A 106 -6.87 -10.40 34.77
C PHE A 106 -8.24 -10.44 34.09
N GLY A 107 -9.02 -11.51 34.34
CA GLY A 107 -10.41 -11.61 33.88
C GLY A 107 -11.29 -10.51 34.47
N MET A 108 -11.17 -10.23 35.77
CA MET A 108 -11.90 -9.16 36.45
C MET A 108 -11.53 -7.78 35.89
N VAL A 109 -10.24 -7.48 35.72
CA VAL A 109 -9.78 -6.20 35.15
C VAL A 109 -10.29 -6.03 33.71
N THR A 110 -10.26 -7.09 32.92
CA THR A 110 -10.78 -7.06 31.54
C THR A 110 -12.28 -6.79 31.52
N ALA A 111 -13.05 -7.48 32.37
CA ALA A 111 -14.50 -7.26 32.48
C ALA A 111 -14.84 -5.83 32.94
N LEU A 112 -14.11 -5.29 33.92
CA LEU A 112 -14.28 -3.91 34.38
C LEU A 112 -13.98 -2.91 33.27
N THR A 113 -12.89 -3.13 32.52
CA THR A 113 -12.47 -2.28 31.40
C THR A 113 -13.51 -2.33 30.28
N ALA A 114 -14.02 -3.50 29.94
CA ALA A 114 -15.08 -3.67 28.95
C ALA A 114 -16.36 -2.93 29.38
N ALA A 115 -16.80 -3.10 30.63
CA ALA A 115 -17.97 -2.41 31.16
C ALA A 115 -17.82 -0.88 31.10
N ALA A 116 -16.68 -0.35 31.54
CA ALA A 116 -16.39 1.09 31.47
C ALA A 116 -16.39 1.61 30.03
N ALA A 117 -15.76 0.86 29.11
CA ALA A 117 -15.75 1.22 27.69
C ALA A 117 -17.16 1.23 27.09
N THR A 118 -18.01 0.27 27.43
CA THR A 118 -19.41 0.23 26.98
C THR A 118 -20.19 1.43 27.49
N VAL A 119 -20.02 1.83 28.76
CA VAL A 119 -20.71 3.00 29.33
C VAL A 119 -20.29 4.29 28.62
N VAL A 120 -18.97 4.51 28.46
CA VAL A 120 -18.45 5.71 27.79
C VAL A 120 -18.89 5.77 26.33
N THR A 121 -18.78 4.64 25.62
CA THR A 121 -19.19 4.55 24.21
C THR A 121 -20.70 4.76 24.06
N GLY A 122 -21.51 4.18 24.94
CA GLY A 122 -22.96 4.36 24.95
C GLY A 122 -23.35 5.81 25.18
N PHE A 123 -22.70 6.49 26.13
CA PHE A 123 -22.94 7.91 26.37
C PHE A 123 -22.54 8.78 25.17
N MET A 124 -21.36 8.56 24.60
CA MET A 124 -20.91 9.28 23.40
C MET A 124 -21.85 9.04 22.21
N ALA A 125 -22.29 7.80 21.99
CA ALA A 125 -23.24 7.45 20.95
C ALA A 125 -24.59 8.15 21.14
N SER A 126 -25.10 8.19 22.38
CA SER A 126 -26.34 8.90 22.71
C SER A 126 -26.23 10.40 22.46
N ALA A 127 -25.11 11.04 22.87
CA ALA A 127 -24.87 12.45 22.62
C ALA A 127 -24.78 12.76 21.12
N ALA A 128 -24.05 11.93 20.36
CA ALA A 128 -23.94 12.08 18.91
C ALA A 128 -25.31 11.92 18.22
N PHE A 129 -26.11 10.96 18.67
CA PHE A 129 -27.47 10.75 18.15
C PHE A 129 -28.40 11.93 18.47
N ALA A 130 -28.32 12.47 19.69
CA ALA A 130 -29.10 13.64 20.08
C ALA A 130 -28.76 14.88 19.25
N VAL A 131 -27.47 15.18 19.08
CA VAL A 131 -27.00 16.32 18.28
C VAL A 131 -27.41 16.17 16.81
N THR A 132 -27.16 15.01 16.21
CA THR A 132 -27.48 14.78 14.80
C THR A 132 -28.99 14.81 14.53
N SER A 133 -29.78 14.23 15.43
CA SER A 133 -31.24 14.26 15.34
C SER A 133 -31.79 15.67 15.51
N PHE A 134 -31.21 16.47 16.42
CA PHE A 134 -31.57 17.87 16.58
C PHE A 134 -31.21 18.71 15.35
N LEU A 135 -30.03 18.51 14.77
CA LEU A 135 -29.62 19.19 13.53
C LEU A 135 -30.52 18.79 12.37
N TYR A 136 -30.85 17.52 12.24
CA TYR A 136 -31.77 17.02 11.23
C TYR A 136 -33.16 17.66 11.37
N ALA A 137 -33.71 17.65 12.59
CA ALA A 137 -35.00 18.28 12.88
C ALA A 137 -34.96 19.79 12.59
N SER A 138 -33.88 20.48 12.98
CA SER A 138 -33.67 21.90 12.68
C SER A 138 -33.62 22.14 11.17
N MET A 139 -32.92 21.29 10.42
CA MET A 139 -32.83 21.41 8.97
C MET A 139 -34.20 21.21 8.30
N VAL A 140 -34.97 20.19 8.72
CA VAL A 140 -36.25 19.83 8.09
C VAL A 140 -37.40 20.74 8.52
N TYR A 141 -37.45 21.14 9.79
CA TYR A 141 -38.58 21.90 10.32
C TYR A 141 -38.36 23.40 10.39
N VAL A 142 -37.10 23.87 10.42
CA VAL A 142 -36.78 25.30 10.49
C VAL A 142 -36.18 25.77 9.17
N VAL A 143 -35.07 25.16 8.74
CA VAL A 143 -34.33 25.65 7.57
C VAL A 143 -35.09 25.37 6.28
N TRP A 144 -35.67 24.18 6.11
CA TRP A 144 -36.38 23.80 4.89
C TRP A 144 -37.58 24.70 4.56
N PRO A 145 -38.53 25.01 5.47
CA PRO A 145 -39.61 25.94 5.13
C PRO A 145 -39.12 27.35 4.83
N ILE A 146 -38.02 27.79 5.45
CA ILE A 146 -37.38 29.09 5.15
C ILE A 146 -36.71 29.07 3.77
N GLY A 147 -36.00 27.99 3.43
CA GLY A 147 -35.26 27.83 2.17
C GLY A 147 -36.17 27.53 0.97
N ARG A 148 -37.30 26.86 1.18
CA ARG A 148 -38.27 26.48 0.14
C ARG A 148 -38.69 27.64 -0.78
N PRO A 149 -39.08 28.84 -0.29
CA PRO A 149 -39.42 29.96 -1.16
C PRO A 149 -38.23 30.43 -2.00
N PHE A 150 -37.02 30.48 -1.43
CA PHE A 150 -35.82 30.87 -2.18
C PHE A 150 -35.45 29.84 -3.24
N LEU A 151 -35.53 28.55 -2.92
CA LEU A 151 -35.32 27.47 -3.89
C LEU A 151 -36.34 27.55 -5.03
N LYS A 152 -37.62 27.82 -4.71
CA LYS A 152 -38.66 27.99 -5.72
C LYS A 152 -38.40 29.22 -6.60
N LEU A 153 -37.93 30.33 -6.04
CA LEU A 153 -37.53 31.52 -6.80
C LEU A 153 -36.35 31.21 -7.72
N MET A 154 -35.31 30.57 -7.20
CA MET A 154 -34.13 30.23 -7.99
C MET A 154 -34.48 29.26 -9.13
N LEU A 155 -35.25 28.21 -8.84
CA LEU A 155 -35.71 27.28 -9.87
C LEU A 155 -36.64 27.97 -10.88
N GLY A 156 -37.51 28.87 -10.43
CA GLY A 156 -38.37 29.67 -11.32
C GLY A 156 -37.57 30.57 -12.25
N ILE A 157 -36.51 31.21 -11.77
CA ILE A 157 -35.62 32.03 -12.59
C ILE A 157 -34.87 31.16 -13.61
N ILE A 158 -34.30 30.04 -13.16
CA ILE A 158 -33.56 29.12 -14.03
C ILE A 158 -34.47 28.54 -15.13
N THR A 159 -35.67 28.10 -14.76
CA THR A 159 -36.64 27.54 -15.72
C THR A 159 -37.10 28.59 -16.73
N ASN A 160 -37.43 29.82 -16.29
CA ASN A 160 -37.81 30.90 -17.20
C ASN A 160 -36.69 31.27 -18.19
N ILE A 161 -35.43 31.37 -17.72
CA ILE A 161 -34.28 31.59 -18.61
C ILE A 161 -34.12 30.43 -19.59
N SER A 162 -34.25 29.19 -19.11
CA SER A 162 -34.14 27.99 -19.94
C SER A 162 -35.24 27.92 -21.00
N GLU A 163 -36.47 28.28 -20.66
CA GLU A 163 -37.60 28.36 -21.59
C GLU A 163 -37.33 29.40 -22.68
N GLY A 164 -36.86 30.60 -22.31
CA GLY A 164 -36.49 31.62 -23.29
C GLY A 164 -35.36 31.19 -24.24
N ILE A 165 -34.35 30.49 -23.72
CA ILE A 165 -33.29 29.91 -24.55
C ILE A 165 -33.87 28.81 -25.47
N TRP A 166 -34.77 27.98 -24.96
CA TRP A 166 -35.41 26.92 -25.74
C TRP A 166 -36.27 27.47 -26.87
N GLU A 167 -37.09 28.49 -26.60
CA GLU A 167 -37.88 29.19 -27.62
C GLU A 167 -36.98 29.81 -28.70
N PHE A 168 -35.85 30.40 -28.31
CA PHE A 168 -34.88 30.95 -29.25
C PHE A 168 -34.25 29.86 -30.13
N ILE A 169 -33.85 28.73 -29.55
CA ILE A 169 -33.31 27.58 -30.30
C ILE A 169 -34.38 27.03 -31.26
N VAL A 170 -35.59 26.78 -30.78
CA VAL A 170 -36.69 26.28 -31.62
C VAL A 170 -37.02 27.27 -32.73
N GLY A 171 -36.99 28.59 -32.48
CA GLY A 171 -37.20 29.62 -33.50
C GLY A 171 -36.09 29.68 -34.55
N LEU A 172 -34.85 29.35 -34.19
CA LEU A 172 -33.72 29.25 -35.12
C LEU A 172 -33.85 28.05 -36.05
N PHE A 173 -34.18 26.88 -35.50
CA PHE A 173 -34.22 25.60 -36.21
C PHE A 173 -35.60 25.21 -36.76
N GLY A 174 -36.66 25.91 -36.38
CA GLY A 174 -38.03 25.64 -36.79
C GLY A 174 -38.32 25.99 -38.25
N TYR A 175 -39.43 25.46 -38.76
CA TYR A 175 -39.91 25.70 -40.12
C TYR A 175 -40.26 27.19 -40.30
N GLY A 176 -39.54 27.90 -41.18
CA GLY A 176 -39.66 29.36 -41.35
C GLY A 176 -38.63 30.20 -40.57
N GLY A 177 -37.76 29.55 -39.79
CA GLY A 177 -36.70 30.16 -38.99
C GLY A 177 -35.49 30.66 -39.81
N PHE A 178 -34.48 31.20 -39.12
CA PHE A 178 -33.29 31.76 -39.75
C PHE A 178 -32.57 30.75 -40.67
N PHE A 179 -32.45 29.49 -40.24
CA PHE A 179 -31.84 28.45 -41.07
C PHE A 179 -32.66 28.05 -42.29
N SER A 180 -34.00 28.08 -42.19
CA SER A 180 -34.82 27.80 -43.37
C SER A 180 -34.71 28.93 -44.40
N ARG A 181 -34.62 30.19 -43.96
CA ARG A 181 -34.37 31.32 -44.85
C ARG A 181 -32.99 31.27 -45.51
N LEU A 182 -31.96 30.84 -44.78
CA LEU A 182 -30.64 30.59 -45.37
C LEU A 182 -30.67 29.45 -46.38
N TYR A 183 -31.40 28.38 -46.08
CA TYR A 183 -31.58 27.24 -46.98
C TYR A 183 -32.37 27.63 -48.25
N GLU A 184 -33.42 28.43 -48.11
CA GLU A 184 -34.19 29.01 -49.23
C GLU A 184 -33.32 29.95 -50.09
N MET A 185 -32.51 30.83 -49.48
CA MET A 185 -31.57 31.66 -50.25
C MET A 185 -30.56 30.81 -51.02
N TYR A 186 -30.04 29.75 -50.40
CA TYR A 186 -29.09 28.83 -51.02
C TYR A 186 -29.71 28.05 -52.19
N THR A 187 -30.96 27.63 -52.07
CA THR A 187 -31.63 26.78 -53.08
C THR A 187 -32.36 27.56 -54.17
N VAL A 188 -33.00 28.70 -53.85
CA VAL A 188 -33.99 29.33 -54.74
C VAL A 188 -33.42 30.47 -55.59
N SER A 189 -32.41 31.22 -55.13
CA SER A 189 -31.92 32.41 -55.87
C SER A 189 -30.64 32.18 -56.68
N TRP A 190 -29.65 31.46 -56.15
CA TRP A 190 -28.36 31.33 -56.85
C TRP A 190 -28.37 30.25 -57.94
N VAL A 191 -28.99 29.10 -57.65
CA VAL A 191 -28.98 27.94 -58.55
C VAL A 191 -29.88 28.16 -59.77
N SER A 192 -31.03 28.83 -59.59
CA SER A 192 -31.98 29.12 -60.65
C SER A 192 -31.42 30.10 -61.68
N ALA A 193 -30.84 31.23 -61.23
CA ALA A 193 -30.22 32.22 -62.10
C ALA A 193 -29.02 31.64 -62.87
N SER A 194 -28.22 30.79 -62.23
CA SER A 194 -27.08 30.14 -62.88
C SER A 194 -27.52 29.15 -63.96
N LEU A 195 -28.60 28.40 -63.73
CA LEU A 195 -29.16 27.47 -64.73
C LEU A 195 -29.71 28.19 -65.96
N GLU A 196 -30.32 29.36 -65.78
CA GLU A 196 -30.88 30.14 -66.88
C GLU A 196 -29.77 30.72 -67.78
N ILE A 197 -28.68 31.20 -67.17
CA ILE A 197 -27.49 31.66 -67.91
C ILE A 197 -26.80 30.50 -68.64
N ILE A 198 -26.66 29.33 -68.00
CA ILE A 198 -26.08 28.14 -68.67
C ILE A 198 -26.93 27.72 -69.87
N LYS A 199 -28.27 27.70 -69.73
CA LYS A 199 -29.17 27.44 -70.86
C LYS A 199 -28.95 28.44 -72.00
N ALA A 200 -28.84 29.73 -71.70
CA ALA A 200 -28.60 30.76 -72.71
C ALA A 200 -27.24 30.58 -73.43
N VAL A 201 -26.17 30.27 -72.69
CA VAL A 201 -24.84 30.01 -73.25
C VAL A 201 -24.83 28.77 -74.14
N VAL A 202 -25.46 27.67 -73.71
CA VAL A 202 -25.54 26.43 -74.51
C VAL A 202 -26.30 26.66 -75.81
N VAL A 203 -27.43 27.38 -75.77
CA VAL A 203 -28.20 27.73 -76.98
C VAL A 203 -27.38 28.64 -77.90
N GLY A 204 -26.67 29.62 -77.34
CA GLY A 204 -25.77 30.50 -78.10
C GLY A 204 -24.65 29.72 -78.81
N ILE A 205 -23.99 28.79 -78.12
CA ILE A 205 -22.96 27.92 -78.73
C ILE A 205 -23.58 27.05 -79.82
N HIS A 206 -24.76 26.48 -79.60
CA HIS A 206 -25.41 25.63 -80.60
C HIS A 206 -25.78 26.42 -81.88
N LEU A 207 -26.29 27.65 -81.72
CA LEU A 207 -26.61 28.54 -82.85
C LEU A 207 -25.35 29.04 -83.57
N TYR A 208 -24.29 29.36 -82.83
CA TYR A 208 -23.02 29.78 -83.41
C TYR A 208 -22.33 28.64 -84.19
N GLY A 209 -22.40 27.41 -83.66
CA GLY A 209 -21.96 26.21 -84.36
C GLY A 209 -22.75 25.94 -85.64
N LEU A 210 -24.06 26.16 -85.62
CA LEU A 210 -24.91 26.07 -86.83
C LEU A 210 -24.52 27.15 -87.86
N SER A 211 -24.28 28.39 -87.40
CA SER A 211 -23.88 29.50 -88.27
C SER A 211 -22.52 29.26 -88.94
N ASN A 212 -21.54 28.70 -88.22
CA ASN A 212 -20.23 28.37 -88.79
C ASN A 212 -20.29 27.18 -89.77
N ALA A 213 -21.16 26.21 -89.53
CA ALA A 213 -21.36 25.08 -90.45
C ALA A 213 -21.99 25.50 -91.79
N PHE A 214 -22.82 26.55 -91.79
CA PHE A 214 -23.39 27.12 -93.01
C PHE A 214 -22.42 28.00 -93.81
N HIS A 215 -21.33 28.48 -93.20
CA HIS A 215 -20.34 29.34 -93.86
C HIS A 215 -19.18 28.55 -94.49
N SER A 216 -19.11 27.23 -94.27
CA SER A 216 -18.08 26.32 -94.80
C SER A 216 -18.61 25.32 -95.85
N LEU A 217 -19.77 25.60 -96.45
CA LEU A 217 -20.45 24.80 -97.48
C LEU A 217 -20.67 25.67 -98.72
#